data_AF-A0A933GU48-F1
#
_entry.id   AF-A0A933GU48-F1
#
_cell.length_a   1.000
_cell.length_b   1.000
_cell.length_c   1.000
_cell.angle_alpha   90.00
_cell.angle_beta   90.00
_cell.angle_gamma   90.00
#
_symmetry.space_group_name_H-M   'P 1'
#
loop_
_entity.id
_entity.type
_entity.pdbx_description
1 polymer ?
#
loop_
_entity_poly.entity_id
_entity_poly.type
_entity_poly.pdbx_seq_one_letter_code
_entity_poly.pdbx_strand_id
1 'polypeptide(L)' 'MFRRPGIAHALVPLHCVRLEFSADRPARERLDVYGTPVLLVLDGEGRVLDRVDGFVPPDELAGWLEKNLH' A
#
# COMPACT_ATOMS: atom_id res chain seq x y z
N MET A 1 34.49 -13.48 -18.20
CA MET A 1 34.18 -12.82 -16.92
C MET A 1 32.66 -12.74 -16.80
N PHE A 2 32.01 -13.66 -16.09
CA PHE A 2 30.55 -13.66 -15.94
C PHE A 2 30.16 -12.67 -14.85
N ARG A 3 29.40 -11.61 -15.19
CA ARG A 3 28.75 -10.77 -14.19
C ARG A 3 27.70 -11.63 -13.49
N ARG A 4 27.80 -11.77 -12.16
CA ARG A 4 26.70 -12.32 -11.36
C ARG A 4 25.46 -11.46 -11.64
N PRO A 5 24.27 -12.06 -11.90
CA PRO A 5 23.05 -11.27 -11.95
C PRO A 5 22.88 -10.59 -10.59
N GLY A 6 23.03 -9.28 -10.55
CA GLY A 6 22.60 -8.48 -9.41
C GLY A 6 21.08 -8.54 -9.38
N ILE A 7 20.51 -9.02 -8.29
CA ILE A 7 19.07 -8.87 -8.06
C ILE A 7 18.81 -7.36 -8.02
N ALA A 8 18.18 -6.82 -9.07
CA ALA A 8 17.92 -5.40 -9.21
C ALA A 8 16.73 -4.93 -8.35
N HIS A 9 15.82 -5.85 -8.01
CA HIS A 9 14.69 -5.58 -7.13
C HIS A 9 14.45 -6.77 -6.23
N ALA A 10 14.48 -6.54 -4.91
CA ALA A 10 13.76 -7.41 -4.01
C ALA A 10 12.27 -7.18 -4.33
N LEU A 11 11.60 -8.19 -4.86
CA LEU A 11 10.13 -8.21 -4.90
C LEU A 11 9.67 -8.15 -3.44
N VAL A 12 9.39 -6.94 -2.93
CA VAL A 12 8.68 -6.80 -1.66
C VAL A 12 7.32 -7.46 -1.91
N PRO A 13 6.97 -8.54 -1.21
CA PRO A 13 5.69 -9.19 -1.43
C PRO A 13 4.59 -8.19 -1.06
N LEU A 14 3.86 -7.74 -2.08
CA LEU A 14 2.75 -6.82 -1.89
C LEU A 14 1.56 -7.63 -1.38
N HIS A 15 1.22 -7.42 -0.10
CA HIS A 15 0.09 -8.07 0.53
C HIS A 15 -1.13 -7.14 0.46
N CYS A 16 -1.97 -7.35 -0.55
CA CYS A 16 -3.26 -6.66 -0.63
C CYS A 16 -4.19 -7.17 0.46
N VAL A 17 -4.48 -6.32 1.45
CA VAL A 17 -5.47 -6.60 2.50
C VAL A 17 -6.67 -5.71 2.27
N ARG A 18 -7.86 -6.32 2.10
CA ARG A 18 -9.13 -5.59 2.04
C ARG A 18 -9.73 -5.57 3.44
N LEU A 19 -10.03 -4.37 3.94
CA LEU A 19 -10.78 -4.20 5.18
C LEU A 19 -12.26 -4.04 4.86
N GLU A 20 -13.10 -4.73 5.63
CA GLU A 20 -14.54 -4.56 5.63
C GLU A 20 -14.90 -3.47 6.64
N PHE A 21 -15.39 -2.32 6.16
CA PHE A 21 -15.56 -1.11 6.95
C PHE A 21 -16.41 -1.29 8.23
N SER A 22 -17.42 -2.17 8.17
CA SER A 22 -18.32 -2.49 9.29
C SER A 22 -17.77 -3.57 10.22
N ALA A 23 -16.98 -4.51 9.73
CA ALA A 23 -16.48 -5.65 10.51
C ALA A 23 -15.12 -5.37 11.15
N ASP A 24 -14.26 -4.60 10.49
CA ASP A 24 -12.87 -4.34 10.90
C ASP A 24 -12.73 -3.02 11.68
N ARG A 25 -13.70 -2.71 12.53
CA ARG A 25 -13.74 -1.46 13.31
C ARG A 25 -12.41 -1.18 14.06
N PRO A 26 -11.77 -2.13 14.77
CA PRO A 26 -10.53 -1.85 15.48
C PRO A 26 -9.36 -1.47 14.54
N ALA A 27 -9.24 -2.15 13.40
CA ALA A 27 -8.20 -1.84 12.42
C ALA A 27 -8.44 -0.46 11.80
N ARG A 28 -9.71 -0.15 11.51
CA ARG A 28 -10.14 1.12 10.96
C ARG A 28 -9.86 2.31 11.90
N GLU A 29 -10.15 2.15 13.20
CA GLU A 29 -9.85 3.16 14.22
C GLU A 29 -8.34 3.34 14.38
N ARG A 30 -7.56 2.26 14.40
CA ARG A 30 -6.09 2.32 14.48
C ARG A 30 -5.45 3.04 13.29
N LEU A 31 -6.07 2.94 12.11
CA LEU A 31 -5.56 3.50 10.85
C LEU A 31 -6.20 4.87 10.50
N ASP A 32 -7.03 5.43 11.38
CA ASP A 32 -7.76 6.69 11.15
C ASP A 32 -8.51 6.72 9.80
N VAL A 33 -9.28 5.66 9.53
CA VAL A 33 -10.11 5.53 8.33
C VAL A 33 -11.58 5.76 8.69
N TYR A 34 -12.18 6.85 8.26
CA TYR A 34 -13.57 7.20 8.60
C TYR A 34 -14.52 7.22 7.40
N GLY A 35 -14.00 6.95 6.20
CA GLY A 35 -14.78 6.85 4.97
C GLY A 35 -14.16 5.87 3.98
N THR A 36 -14.85 5.64 2.87
CA THR A 36 -14.40 4.77 1.77
C THR A 36 -14.69 5.43 0.43
N PRO A 37 -13.90 5.16 -0.63
CA PRO A 37 -12.72 4.28 -0.65
C PRO A 37 -11.46 4.95 -0.06
N VAL A 38 -10.55 4.15 0.52
CA VAL A 38 -9.23 4.59 1.02
C VAL A 38 -8.21 3.50 0.70
N LEU A 39 -7.01 3.92 0.27
CA LEU A 39 -5.85 3.06 0.07
C LEU A 39 -4.73 3.49 1.03
N LEU A 40 -4.05 2.52 1.64
CA LEU A 40 -2.97 2.75 2.60
C LEU A 40 -1.75 1.90 2.20
N VAL A 41 -0.55 2.49 2.30
CA VAL A 41 0.71 1.74 2.29
C VAL A 41 1.19 1.62 3.72
N LEU A 42 1.49 0.40 4.14
CA LEU A 42 2.00 0.10 5.49
C LEU A 42 3.43 -0.45 5.39
N ASP A 43 4.26 -0.12 6.37
CA ASP A 43 5.54 -0.81 6.58
C ASP A 43 5.35 -2.19 7.26
N GLY A 44 6.45 -2.92 7.46
CA GLY A 44 6.43 -4.23 8.12
C GLY A 44 6.00 -4.21 9.60
N GLU A 45 5.95 -3.03 10.22
CA GLU A 45 5.47 -2.83 11.59
C GLU A 45 4.00 -2.35 11.63
N GLY A 46 3.38 -2.17 10.45
CA GLY A 46 2.00 -1.72 10.33
C GLY A 46 1.80 -0.21 10.52
N ARG A 47 2.85 0.61 10.32
CA ARG A 47 2.78 2.07 10.31
C ARG A 47 2.44 2.57 8.90
N VAL A 48 1.63 3.62 8.81
CA VAL A 48 1.24 4.22 7.53
C VAL A 48 2.41 5.00 6.94
N LEU A 49 2.85 4.59 5.75
CA LEU A 49 3.88 5.27 4.96
C LEU A 49 3.27 6.31 4.01
N ASP A 50 2.13 5.97 3.40
CA ASP A 50 1.40 6.83 2.48
C ASP A 50 -0.08 6.44 2.46
N ARG A 51 -0.96 7.38 2.07
CA ARG A 51 -2.40 7.16 1.97
C ARG A 51 -3.02 7.92 0.82
N VAL A 52 -4.08 7.36 0.26
CA VAL A 52 -4.99 8.08 -0.63
C VAL A 52 -6.41 7.91 -0.16
N ASP A 53 -7.09 9.05 0.00
CA ASP A 53 -8.48 9.13 0.38
C ASP A 53 -9.35 9.42 -0.85
N GLY A 54 -10.41 8.64 -1.03
CA GLY A 54 -11.32 8.78 -2.15
C GLY A 54 -10.89 8.03 -3.41
N PHE A 55 -11.60 8.31 -4.51
CA PHE A 55 -11.36 7.67 -5.79
C PHE A 55 -10.09 8.24 -6.45
N VAL A 56 -9.29 7.36 -7.03
CA VAL A 56 -8.07 7.70 -7.77
C VAL A 56 -8.20 7.17 -9.19
N PRO A 57 -8.00 8.01 -10.23
CA PRO A 57 -7.92 7.56 -11.61
C PRO A 57 -6.79 6.53 -11.82
N PRO A 58 -6.92 5.59 -12.78
CA PRO A 58 -5.91 4.55 -13.00
C PRO A 58 -4.49 5.06 -13.22
N ASP A 59 -4.31 6.14 -13.98
CA ASP A 59 -2.99 6.69 -14.28
C ASP A 59 -2.32 7.30 -13.04
N GLU A 60 -3.11 7.97 -12.19
CA GLU A 60 -2.65 8.52 -10.91
C GLU A 60 -2.35 7.42 -9.90
N LEU A 61 -3.16 6.36 -9.88
CA LEU A 61 -2.95 5.20 -9.02
C LEU A 61 -1.65 4.48 -9.38
N ALA A 62 -1.36 4.31 -10.68
CA ALA A 62 -0.12 3.71 -11.14
C ALA A 62 1.10 4.50 -10.67
N GLY A 63 1.11 5.83 -10.87
CA GLY A 63 2.21 6.68 -10.39
C GLY A 63 2.36 6.68 -8.87
N TRP A 64 1.24 6.61 -8.13
CA TRP A 64 1.27 6.51 -6.67
C TRP A 64 1.85 5.17 -6.18
N LEU A 65 1.52 4.06 -6.85
CA LEU A 65 2.09 2.75 -6.55
C LEU A 65 3.59 2.71 -6.86
N GLU A 66 4.01 3.24 -8.01
CA GLU A 66 5.44 3.31 -8.37
C GLU A 66 6.24 4.06 -7.29
N LYS A 67 5.79 5.25 -6.87
CA LYS A 67 6.42 6.02 -5.80
C LYS A 67 6.66 5.21 -4.51
N ASN A 68 5.73 4.32 -4.16
CA ASN A 68 5.72 3.60 -2.88
C ASN A 68 6.32 2.19 -2.93
N LEU A 69 6.62 1.67 -4.13
CA LEU A 69 7.15 0.31 -4.33
C LEU A 69 8.63 0.27 -4.79
N HIS A 70 9.30 1.42 -4.79
CA HIS A 70 10.71 1.57 -5.17
C HIS A 70 11.66 1.71 -3.97
#